data_AF-A0A1J3CXJ8-F1
#
_entry.id   AF-A0A1J3CXJ8-F1
#
_cell.length_a   1.000
_cell.length_b   1.000
_cell.length_c   1.000
_cell.angle_alpha   90.00
_cell.angle_beta   90.00
_cell.angle_gamma   90.00
#
_symmetry.space_group_name_H-M   'P 1'
#
loop_
_entity.id
_entity.type
_entity.pdbx_description
1 polymer ?
#
loop_
_entity_poly.entity_id
_entity_poly.type
_entity_poly.pdbx_seq_one_letter_code
_entity_poly.pdbx_strand_id
1 'polypeptide(L)'
;VNILFFCSLYLVAIGQGGHKPCVQAFGADQFDSEDPKEVISRGSFFNWWFLSLSAGISLSIVVVAYVQDSVNWAFGFGIPCLFMVMALVIFLLGRKSYRYPKGNREENNSNAFARIGRVFVAAFKNRKLSLEHSGLGQGLLEDGPSEIRKGRLGFLAKAMISRGEEEEEEGREPCSGRDVEDAKALVRLIPIWI
;
A
#
# COMPACT_ATOMS: atom_id res chain seq x y z
N VAL A 1 22.25 -27.24 4.98
CA VAL A 1 20.90 -27.34 5.62
C VAL A 1 20.34 -25.97 6.00
N ASN A 2 21.10 -25.09 6.65
CA ASN A 2 20.62 -23.75 7.05
C ASN A 2 20.17 -22.84 5.89
N ILE A 3 20.86 -22.86 4.74
CA ILE A 3 20.47 -22.04 3.57
C ILE A 3 19.06 -22.39 3.09
N LEU A 4 18.74 -23.68 2.95
CA LEU A 4 17.40 -24.11 2.50
C LEU A 4 16.31 -23.69 3.49
N PHE A 5 16.59 -23.79 4.79
CA PHE A 5 15.67 -23.34 5.83
C PHE A 5 15.40 -21.84 5.75
N PHE A 6 16.43 -20.99 5.72
CA PHE A 6 16.24 -19.54 5.60
C PHE A 6 15.60 -19.13 4.28
N CYS A 7 16.00 -19.73 3.15
CA CYS A 7 15.35 -19.50 1.86
C CYS A 7 13.85 -19.82 1.93
N SER A 8 13.46 -20.93 2.56
CA SER A 8 12.05 -21.28 2.70
C SER A 8 11.27 -20.27 3.56
N LEU A 9 11.86 -19.78 4.66
CA LEU A 9 11.25 -18.75 5.50
C LEU A 9 11.07 -17.42 4.75
N TYR A 10 12.07 -17.00 3.98
CA TYR A 10 11.97 -15.79 3.17
C TYR A 10 10.92 -15.92 2.07
N LEU A 11 10.81 -17.08 1.42
CA LEU A 11 9.74 -17.34 0.44
C LEU A 11 8.35 -17.25 1.07
N VAL A 12 8.16 -17.83 2.27
CA VAL A 12 6.91 -17.71 3.02
C VAL A 12 6.63 -16.26 3.39
N ALA A 13 7.63 -15.52 3.87
CA ALA A 13 7.49 -14.11 4.24
C ALA A 13 7.06 -13.24 3.04
N ILE A 14 7.72 -13.41 1.89
CA ILE A 14 7.37 -12.70 0.64
C ILE A 14 5.97 -13.07 0.19
N GLY A 15 5.63 -14.38 0.19
CA GLY A 15 4.31 -14.86 -0.18
C GLY A 15 3.21 -14.28 0.71
N GLN A 16 3.41 -14.28 2.02
CA GLN A 16 2.47 -13.70 2.99
C GLN A 16 2.34 -12.19 2.85
N GLY A 17 3.45 -11.49 2.61
CA GLY A 17 3.49 -10.03 2.46
C GLY A 17 2.69 -9.54 1.25
N GLY A 18 2.76 -10.25 0.12
CA GLY A 18 1.96 -9.93 -1.06
C GLY A 18 0.51 -10.41 -0.96
N HIS A 19 0.30 -11.64 -0.50
CA HIS A 19 -1.03 -12.27 -0.49
C HIS A 19 -2.05 -11.53 0.40
N LYS A 20 -1.65 -11.16 1.63
CA LYS A 20 -2.57 -10.61 2.65
C LYS A 20 -3.30 -9.32 2.21
N PRO A 21 -2.60 -8.25 1.76
CA PRO A 21 -3.30 -7.04 1.33
C PRO A 21 -4.09 -7.26 0.04
N CYS A 22 -3.57 -8.06 -0.90
CA CYS A 22 -4.18 -8.27 -2.20
C CYS A 22 -5.48 -9.07 -2.13
N VAL A 23 -5.55 -10.12 -1.29
CA VAL A 23 -6.74 -10.99 -1.23
C VAL A 23 -7.95 -10.26 -0.64
N GLN A 24 -7.75 -9.42 0.37
CA GLN A 24 -8.84 -8.65 0.99
C GLN A 24 -9.33 -7.55 0.05
N ALA A 25 -8.41 -6.84 -0.61
CA ALA A 25 -8.76 -5.86 -1.63
C ALA A 25 -9.55 -6.51 -2.78
N PHE A 26 -9.04 -7.62 -3.31
CA PHE A 26 -9.72 -8.37 -4.37
C PHE A 26 -11.11 -8.86 -3.96
N GLY A 27 -11.27 -9.34 -2.72
CA GLY A 27 -12.57 -9.74 -2.18
C GLY A 27 -13.54 -8.55 -2.06
N ALA A 28 -13.06 -7.38 -1.65
CA ALA A 28 -13.86 -6.16 -1.62
C ALA A 28 -14.30 -5.71 -3.02
N ASP A 29 -13.40 -5.84 -4.01
CA ASP A 29 -13.64 -5.47 -5.42
C ASP A 29 -14.71 -6.32 -6.11
N GLN A 30 -15.11 -7.45 -5.50
CA GLN A 30 -16.19 -8.28 -6.03
C GLN A 30 -17.58 -7.65 -5.84
N PHE A 31 -17.71 -6.67 -4.94
CA PHE A 31 -18.97 -6.01 -4.64
C PHE A 31 -19.00 -4.60 -5.23
N ASP A 32 -20.10 -4.24 -5.87
CA ASP A 32 -20.34 -2.89 -6.34
C ASP A 32 -20.51 -1.92 -5.18
N SER A 33 -19.86 -0.77 -5.26
CA SER A 33 -20.00 0.29 -4.27
C SER A 33 -21.18 1.21 -4.57
N GLU A 34 -21.71 1.17 -5.80
CA GLU A 34 -22.87 1.96 -6.20
C GLU A 34 -24.20 1.23 -5.92
N ASP A 35 -24.18 -0.10 -5.74
CA ASP A 35 -25.37 -0.86 -5.34
C ASP A 35 -25.49 -0.94 -3.80
N PRO A 36 -26.52 -0.32 -3.19
CA PRO A 36 -26.69 -0.34 -1.74
C PRO A 36 -26.89 -1.74 -1.15
N LYS A 37 -27.43 -2.70 -1.91
CA LYS A 37 -27.57 -4.10 -1.44
C LYS A 37 -26.22 -4.79 -1.39
N GLU A 38 -25.39 -4.60 -2.41
CA GLU A 38 -24.06 -5.22 -2.46
C GLU A 38 -23.12 -4.64 -1.41
N VAL A 39 -23.25 -3.36 -1.06
CA VAL A 39 -22.50 -2.74 0.04
C VAL A 39 -22.83 -3.42 1.38
N ILE A 40 -24.10 -3.74 1.64
CA ILE A 40 -24.50 -4.47 2.86
C ILE A 40 -23.93 -5.90 2.81
N SER A 41 -24.05 -6.59 1.68
CA SER A 41 -23.49 -7.93 1.49
C SER A 41 -21.97 -7.97 1.67
N ARG A 42 -21.25 -6.92 1.23
CA ARG A 42 -19.81 -6.76 1.45
C ARG A 42 -19.48 -6.70 2.94
N GLY A 43 -20.27 -5.98 3.72
CA GLY A 43 -20.13 -5.94 5.19
C GLY A 43 -20.32 -7.33 5.81
N SER A 44 -21.37 -8.05 5.43
CA SER A 44 -21.60 -9.43 5.89
C SER A 44 -20.47 -10.39 5.47
N PHE A 45 -19.93 -10.25 4.26
CA PHE A 45 -18.78 -11.02 3.79
C PHE A 45 -17.57 -10.84 4.71
N PHE A 46 -17.21 -9.60 5.04
CA PHE A 46 -16.09 -9.34 5.95
C PHE A 46 -16.37 -9.83 7.38
N ASN A 47 -17.61 -9.74 7.86
CA ASN A 47 -17.96 -10.31 9.16
C ASN A 47 -17.70 -11.83 9.21
N TRP A 48 -18.15 -12.57 8.19
CA TRP A 48 -17.86 -14.00 8.08
C TRP A 48 -16.38 -14.28 7.89
N TRP A 49 -15.68 -13.47 7.09
CA TRP A 49 -14.23 -13.58 6.90
C TRP A 49 -13.48 -13.50 8.24
N PHE A 50 -13.77 -12.48 9.06
CA PHE A 50 -13.11 -12.31 10.35
C PHE A 50 -13.50 -13.40 11.35
N LEU A 51 -14.77 -13.80 11.39
CA LEU A 51 -15.22 -14.91 12.23
C LEU A 51 -14.47 -16.21 11.88
N SER A 52 -14.41 -16.56 10.60
CA SER A 52 -13.68 -17.75 10.13
C SER A 52 -12.18 -17.65 10.38
N LEU A 53 -11.59 -16.45 10.25
CA LEU A 53 -10.18 -16.22 10.55
C LEU A 53 -9.88 -16.45 12.04
N SER A 54 -10.69 -15.89 12.94
CA SER A 54 -10.52 -16.06 14.38
C SER A 54 -10.73 -17.51 14.82
N ALA A 55 -11.74 -18.20 14.28
CA ALA A 55 -11.97 -19.61 14.53
C ALA A 55 -10.81 -20.48 13.98
N GLY A 56 -10.35 -20.19 12.76
CA GLY A 56 -9.26 -20.89 12.11
C GLY A 56 -7.92 -20.73 12.82
N ILE A 57 -7.59 -19.52 13.29
CA ILE A 57 -6.39 -19.27 14.10
C ILE A 57 -6.45 -20.05 15.41
N SER A 58 -7.58 -19.96 16.12
CA SER A 58 -7.79 -20.71 17.38
C SER A 58 -7.59 -22.21 17.18
N LEU A 59 -8.22 -22.78 16.13
CA LEU A 59 -8.08 -24.20 15.80
C LEU A 59 -6.64 -24.56 15.38
N SER A 60 -5.98 -23.70 14.60
CA SER A 60 -4.61 -23.93 14.13
C SER A 60 -3.63 -23.96 15.29
N ILE A 61 -3.76 -23.05 16.26
CA ILE A 61 -2.91 -23.02 17.45
C ILE A 61 -3.04 -24.34 18.24
N VAL A 62 -4.24 -24.90 18.36
CA VAL A 62 -4.43 -26.16 19.09
C VAL A 62 -3.93 -27.36 18.27
N VAL A 63 -4.41 -27.51 17.04
CA VAL A 63 -4.18 -28.71 16.22
C VAL A 63 -2.76 -28.75 15.66
N VAL A 64 -2.29 -27.65 15.05
CA VAL A 64 -0.98 -27.63 14.38
C VAL A 64 0.14 -27.67 15.41
N ALA A 65 0.02 -26.94 16.54
CA ALA A 65 1.04 -27.00 17.59
C ALA A 65 1.12 -28.41 18.19
N TYR A 66 -0.02 -29.05 18.46
CA TYR A 66 -0.04 -30.43 18.94
C TYR A 66 0.67 -31.39 17.97
N VAL A 67 0.40 -31.28 16.66
CA VAL A 67 1.04 -32.13 15.64
C VAL A 67 2.55 -31.84 15.53
N GLN A 68 2.96 -30.59 15.65
CA GLN A 68 4.38 -30.19 15.63
C GLN A 68 5.14 -30.77 16.82
N ASP A 69 4.56 -30.66 18.03
CA ASP A 69 5.23 -31.07 19.27
C ASP A 69 5.17 -32.60 19.51
N SER A 70 4.06 -33.25 19.14
CA SER A 70 3.82 -34.67 19.49
C SER A 70 4.05 -35.66 18.35
N VAL A 71 3.96 -35.23 17.09
CA VAL A 71 4.05 -36.15 15.92
C VAL A 71 5.31 -35.89 15.12
N ASN A 72 5.35 -34.79 14.37
CA ASN A 72 6.51 -34.40 13.58
C ASN A 72 6.31 -32.99 13.00
N TRP A 73 7.39 -32.22 12.96
CA TRP A 73 7.46 -30.93 12.27
C TRP A 73 7.10 -31.00 10.78
N ALA A 74 7.45 -32.09 10.08
CA ALA A 74 7.12 -32.27 8.67
C ALA A 74 5.59 -32.25 8.42
N PHE A 75 4.82 -32.95 9.26
CA PHE A 75 3.34 -32.92 9.18
C PHE A 75 2.78 -31.57 9.64
N GLY A 76 3.40 -30.97 10.66
CA GLY A 76 3.04 -29.63 11.13
C GLY A 76 3.10 -28.56 10.05
N PHE A 77 4.13 -28.56 9.20
CA PHE A 77 4.22 -27.66 8.04
C PHE A 77 3.44 -28.17 6.82
N GLY A 78 3.28 -29.48 6.66
CA GLY A 78 2.53 -30.08 5.56
C GLY A 78 1.04 -29.73 5.57
N ILE A 79 0.41 -29.69 6.75
CA ILE A 79 -1.02 -29.39 6.88
C ILE A 79 -1.35 -27.98 6.34
N PRO A 80 -0.73 -26.87 6.81
CA PRO A 80 -0.97 -25.55 6.23
C PRO A 80 -0.64 -25.47 4.74
N CYS A 81 0.43 -26.14 4.30
CA CYS A 81 0.79 -26.20 2.89
C CYS A 81 -0.34 -26.80 2.03
N LEU A 82 -0.92 -27.92 2.47
CA LEU A 82 -2.04 -28.55 1.78
C LEU A 82 -3.26 -27.64 1.69
N PHE A 83 -3.64 -26.99 2.80
CA PHE A 83 -4.76 -26.03 2.82
C PHE A 83 -4.51 -24.84 1.89
N MET A 84 -3.28 -24.32 1.82
CA MET A 84 -2.92 -23.25 0.90
C MET A 84 -3.03 -23.69 -0.58
N VAL A 85 -2.58 -24.90 -0.90
CA VAL A 85 -2.73 -25.46 -2.26
C VAL A 85 -4.21 -25.64 -2.62
N MET A 86 -5.02 -26.18 -1.71
CA MET A 86 -6.47 -26.32 -1.92
C MET A 86 -7.15 -24.96 -2.12
N ALA A 87 -6.81 -23.97 -1.29
CA ALA A 87 -7.33 -22.61 -1.42
C ALA A 87 -6.95 -21.98 -2.77
N LEU A 88 -5.70 -22.16 -3.22
CA LEU A 88 -5.26 -21.70 -4.53
C LEU A 88 -6.04 -22.37 -5.67
N VAL A 89 -6.27 -23.69 -5.60
CA VAL A 89 -7.06 -24.40 -6.61
C VAL A 89 -8.48 -23.86 -6.67
N ILE A 90 -9.15 -23.70 -5.52
CA ILE A 90 -10.52 -23.14 -5.46
C ILE A 90 -10.54 -21.72 -6.04
N PHE A 91 -9.57 -20.89 -5.67
CA PHE A 91 -9.42 -19.54 -6.21
C PHE A 91 -9.25 -19.54 -7.74
N LEU A 92 -8.42 -20.45 -8.27
CA LEU A 92 -8.20 -20.58 -9.71
C LEU A 92 -9.44 -21.12 -10.45
N LEU A 93 -10.25 -21.96 -9.82
CA LEU A 93 -11.51 -22.44 -10.40
C LEU A 93 -12.55 -21.32 -10.49
N GLY A 94 -12.57 -20.40 -9.52
CA GLY A 94 -13.47 -19.25 -9.50
C GLY A 94 -13.17 -18.15 -10.54
N ARG A 95 -12.02 -18.23 -11.25
CA ARG A 95 -11.52 -17.16 -12.15
C ARG A 95 -12.55 -16.58 -13.13
N LYS A 96 -13.46 -17.40 -13.66
CA LYS A 96 -14.50 -16.97 -14.62
C LYS A 96 -15.67 -16.23 -13.97
N SER A 97 -15.86 -16.39 -12.67
CA SER A 97 -16.94 -15.76 -11.91
C SER A 97 -16.53 -14.41 -11.31
N TYR A 98 -15.23 -14.09 -11.30
CA TYR A 98 -14.74 -12.89 -10.65
C TYR A 98 -14.99 -11.63 -11.47
N ARG A 99 -15.39 -10.56 -10.78
CA ARG A 99 -15.45 -9.21 -11.31
C ARG A 99 -14.05 -8.62 -11.23
N TYR A 100 -13.52 -8.26 -12.39
CA TYR A 100 -12.30 -7.48 -12.50
C TYR A 100 -12.71 -6.05 -12.78
N PRO A 101 -12.43 -5.09 -11.88
CA PRO A 101 -12.63 -3.69 -12.18
C PRO A 101 -11.86 -3.39 -13.47
N LYS A 102 -12.55 -2.94 -14.52
CA LYS A 102 -11.88 -2.35 -15.67
C LYS A 102 -11.15 -1.13 -15.12
N GLY A 103 -9.84 -1.27 -14.90
CA GLY A 103 -9.05 -0.18 -14.38
C GLY A 103 -9.30 1.05 -15.23
N ASN A 104 -9.54 2.18 -14.58
CA ASN A 104 -9.30 3.50 -15.14
C ASN A 104 -7.81 3.59 -15.49
N ARG A 105 -7.43 2.88 -16.55
CA ARG A 105 -6.09 2.85 -17.15
C ARG A 105 -5.76 4.16 -17.85
N GLU A 106 -6.69 5.11 -17.83
CA GLU A 106 -6.64 6.39 -18.53
C GLU A 106 -6.44 7.60 -17.61
N GLU A 107 -6.55 7.47 -16.29
CA GLU A 107 -6.31 8.61 -15.39
C GLU A 107 -4.99 8.41 -14.65
N ASN A 108 -3.87 8.77 -15.29
CA ASN A 108 -2.62 9.27 -14.68
C ASN A 108 -2.23 8.76 -13.27
N ASN A 109 -2.44 7.46 -13.00
CA ASN A 109 -2.34 6.90 -11.66
C ASN A 109 -0.92 6.43 -11.41
N SER A 110 0.00 7.40 -11.37
CA SER A 110 1.28 7.16 -10.72
C SER A 110 0.98 6.67 -9.29
N ASN A 111 1.42 5.45 -8.96
CA ASN A 111 1.21 4.82 -7.65
C ASN A 111 1.40 5.86 -6.54
N ALA A 112 0.50 5.94 -5.54
CA ALA A 112 0.58 6.93 -4.48
C ALA A 112 1.98 6.99 -3.83
N PHE A 113 2.61 5.83 -3.63
CA PHE A 113 4.01 5.72 -3.18
C PHE A 113 5.02 6.37 -4.13
N ALA A 114 4.85 6.23 -5.44
CA ALA A 114 5.69 6.88 -6.44
C ALA A 114 5.47 8.39 -6.48
N ARG A 115 4.22 8.87 -6.33
CA ARG A 115 3.90 10.32 -6.21
C ARG A 115 4.61 10.94 -5.01
N ILE A 116 4.41 10.35 -3.84
CA ILE A 116 5.02 10.82 -2.58
C ILE A 116 6.55 10.69 -2.64
N GLY A 117 7.08 9.59 -3.17
CA GLY A 117 8.52 9.38 -3.35
C GLY A 117 9.15 10.45 -4.24
N ARG A 118 8.48 10.85 -5.32
CA ARG A 118 8.92 11.95 -6.19
C ARG A 118 9.06 13.27 -5.43
N VAL A 119 8.11 13.59 -4.53
CA VAL A 119 8.19 14.79 -3.69
C VAL A 119 9.45 14.80 -2.82
N PHE A 120 9.77 13.69 -2.17
CA PHE A 120 11.00 13.60 -1.35
C PHE A 120 12.28 13.74 -2.19
N VAL A 121 12.33 13.10 -3.36
CA VAL A 121 13.48 13.19 -4.28
C VAL A 121 13.65 14.62 -4.79
N ALA A 122 12.55 15.27 -5.24
CA ALA A 122 12.57 16.65 -5.73
C ALA A 122 12.94 17.65 -4.63
N ALA A 123 12.38 17.51 -3.42
CA ALA A 123 12.75 18.33 -2.27
C ALA A 123 14.25 18.19 -1.90
N PHE A 124 14.80 16.98 -2.01
CA PHE A 124 16.21 16.73 -1.71
C PHE A 124 17.14 17.30 -2.79
N LYS A 125 16.79 17.15 -4.08
CA LYS A 125 17.50 17.78 -5.20
C LYS A 125 17.50 19.31 -5.06
N ASN A 126 16.36 19.90 -4.69
CA ASN A 126 16.19 21.35 -4.54
C ASN A 126 16.65 21.88 -3.16
N ARG A 127 17.30 21.07 -2.31
CA ARG A 127 17.69 21.48 -0.95
C ARG A 127 18.62 22.69 -0.92
N LYS A 128 19.48 22.83 -1.94
CA LYS A 128 20.48 23.90 -2.07
C LYS A 128 19.92 25.20 -2.67
N LEU A 129 18.71 25.18 -3.23
CA LEU A 129 18.07 26.37 -3.79
C LEU A 129 17.40 27.16 -2.65
N SER A 130 17.66 28.46 -2.58
CA SER A 130 16.99 29.34 -1.63
C SER A 130 15.63 29.74 -2.21
N LEU A 131 14.57 29.52 -1.43
CA LEU A 131 13.19 29.82 -1.80
C LEU A 131 12.96 31.34 -2.00
N GLU A 132 13.91 32.17 -1.58
CA GLU A 132 13.87 33.63 -1.70
C GLU A 132 14.12 34.18 -3.11
N HIS A 133 14.80 33.44 -4.00
CA HIS A 133 15.30 34.01 -5.26
C HIS A 133 14.48 33.66 -6.51
N SER A 134 13.44 32.83 -6.40
CA SER A 134 12.77 32.24 -7.58
C SER A 134 11.44 32.89 -7.99
N GLY A 135 11.07 34.07 -7.49
CA GLY A 135 9.88 34.82 -7.97
C GLY A 135 8.51 34.17 -7.75
N LEU A 136 8.46 32.89 -7.33
CA LEU A 136 7.28 32.11 -6.98
C LEU A 136 6.55 32.61 -5.73
N GLY A 137 7.13 33.59 -5.04
CA GLY A 137 6.53 34.27 -3.89
C GLY A 137 5.37 35.20 -4.25
N GLN A 138 5.14 35.52 -5.54
CA GLN A 138 4.15 36.51 -5.94
C GLN A 138 2.87 35.91 -6.56
N GLY A 139 2.93 34.73 -7.20
CA GLY A 139 1.77 34.08 -7.82
C GLY A 139 0.88 33.26 -6.87
N LEU A 140 1.36 32.95 -5.65
CA LEU A 140 0.64 32.19 -4.62
C LEU A 140 -0.03 33.10 -3.57
N LEU A 141 0.04 34.42 -3.74
CA LEU A 141 -0.47 35.38 -2.76
C LEU A 141 -1.98 35.62 -2.84
N GLU A 142 -2.69 35.11 -3.83
CA GLU A 142 -4.13 35.37 -3.96
C GLU A 142 -5.07 34.21 -3.61
N ASP A 143 -4.62 32.95 -3.42
CA ASP A 143 -5.59 31.85 -3.21
C ASP A 143 -5.16 30.67 -2.33
N GLY A 144 -4.42 30.90 -1.24
CA GLY A 144 -4.08 29.81 -0.30
C GLY A 144 -3.89 30.27 1.16
N PRO A 145 -4.49 29.57 2.15
CA PRO A 145 -4.48 30.00 3.53
C PRO A 145 -3.05 30.02 4.08
N SER A 146 -2.82 31.03 4.90
CA SER A 146 -1.58 31.51 5.55
C SER A 146 -0.82 30.52 6.44
N GLU A 147 -0.83 29.22 6.13
CA GLU A 147 -0.16 28.12 6.86
C GLU A 147 1.11 27.62 6.17
N ILE A 148 1.40 28.07 4.94
CA ILE A 148 2.58 27.63 4.16
C ILE A 148 3.90 28.22 4.72
N ARG A 149 3.84 29.25 5.57
CA ARG A 149 4.98 30.16 5.79
C ARG A 149 5.95 29.81 6.94
N LYS A 150 5.67 28.89 7.88
CA LYS A 150 6.59 28.69 9.04
C LYS A 150 6.57 27.32 9.73
N GLY A 151 6.15 26.27 9.03
CA GLY A 151 6.13 24.91 9.59
C GLY A 151 7.48 24.19 9.57
N ARG A 152 7.70 23.28 10.53
CA ARG A 152 8.85 22.36 10.70
C ARG A 152 9.22 21.53 9.43
N LEU A 153 8.44 21.61 8.34
CA LEU A 153 8.59 20.87 7.08
C LEU A 153 8.60 21.78 5.82
N GLY A 154 8.98 23.05 5.95
CA GLY A 154 9.05 23.98 4.83
C GLY A 154 9.96 23.51 3.67
N PHE A 155 10.93 22.63 3.93
CA PHE A 155 11.82 22.09 2.89
C PHE A 155 11.09 21.25 1.83
N LEU A 156 9.98 20.59 2.18
CA LEU A 156 9.18 19.81 1.22
C LEU A 156 8.48 20.71 0.19
N ALA A 157 8.21 21.98 0.53
CA ALA A 157 7.66 22.95 -0.42
C ALA A 157 8.65 23.28 -1.56
N LYS A 158 9.95 23.01 -1.38
CA LYS A 158 10.96 23.17 -2.44
C LYS A 158 10.81 22.15 -3.57
N ALA A 159 10.02 21.08 -3.38
CA ALA A 159 9.70 20.12 -4.45
C ALA A 159 8.84 20.71 -5.58
N MET A 160 8.21 21.87 -5.36
CA MET A 160 7.38 22.56 -6.36
C MET A 160 8.19 23.51 -7.27
N ILE A 161 9.49 23.71 -6.98
CA ILE A 161 10.35 24.57 -7.78
C ILE A 161 10.67 23.82 -9.07
N SER A 162 10.15 24.29 -10.20
CA SER A 162 10.52 23.73 -11.49
C SER A 162 11.95 24.15 -11.83
N ARG A 163 12.75 23.17 -12.21
CA ARG A 163 14.09 23.43 -12.74
C ARG A 163 13.97 23.32 -14.25
N GLY A 164 13.50 24.41 -14.87
CA GLY A 164 13.03 24.49 -16.25
C GLY A 164 14.02 24.11 -17.36
N GLU A 165 15.19 23.56 -17.04
CA GLU A 165 16.14 23.02 -18.02
C GLU A 165 16.45 21.52 -17.80
N GLU A 166 16.22 20.95 -16.61
CA GLU A 166 16.48 19.52 -16.32
C GLU A 166 15.21 18.65 -16.35
N GLU A 167 14.03 19.24 -16.13
CA GLU A 167 12.75 18.50 -16.09
C GLU A 167 12.12 18.29 -17.48
N GLU A 168 12.46 19.15 -18.45
CA GLU A 168 12.01 19.01 -19.85
C GLU A 168 12.73 17.87 -20.60
N GLU A 169 14.00 17.57 -20.29
CA GLU A 169 14.71 16.40 -20.84
C GLU A 169 14.22 15.05 -20.25
N GLU A 170 13.77 15.04 -18.98
CA GLU A 170 13.24 13.82 -18.32
C GLU A 170 11.72 13.61 -18.56
N GLY A 171 11.02 14.57 -19.18
CA GLY A 171 9.56 14.52 -19.34
C GLY A 171 8.80 14.47 -18.01
N ARG A 172 9.37 15.05 -16.93
CA ARG A 172 8.78 15.00 -15.59
C ARG A 172 8.02 16.28 -15.30
N GLU A 173 6.70 16.18 -15.23
CA GLU A 173 5.86 17.29 -14.74
C GLU A 173 6.23 17.66 -13.29
N PRO A 174 6.26 18.96 -12.94
CA PRO A 174 6.52 19.43 -11.59
C PRO A 174 5.48 18.89 -10.59
N CYS A 175 5.91 18.61 -9.35
CA CYS A 175 5.04 18.02 -8.32
C CYS A 175 3.89 18.98 -7.95
N SER A 176 2.66 18.47 -7.87
CA SER A 176 1.49 19.27 -7.50
C SER A 176 1.53 19.66 -6.00
N GLY A 177 0.96 20.81 -5.65
CA GLY A 177 0.85 21.25 -4.25
C GLY A 177 0.16 20.22 -3.34
N ARG A 178 -0.82 19.48 -3.88
CA ARG A 178 -1.50 18.38 -3.16
C ARG A 178 -0.55 17.25 -2.78
N ASP A 179 0.38 16.88 -3.67
CA ASP A 179 1.36 15.82 -3.40
C ASP A 179 2.30 16.20 -2.25
N VAL A 180 2.63 17.49 -2.15
CA VAL A 180 3.49 18.02 -1.08
C VAL A 180 2.78 18.05 0.26
N GLU A 181 1.47 18.35 0.27
CA GLU A 181 0.65 18.29 1.48
C GLU A 181 0.48 16.86 1.98
N ASP A 182 0.23 15.91 1.08
CA ASP A 182 0.16 14.49 1.40
C ASP A 182 1.48 13.98 2.00
N ALA A 183 2.62 14.36 1.41
CA ALA A 183 3.94 14.02 1.95
C ALA A 183 4.19 14.64 3.33
N LYS A 184 3.77 15.90 3.55
CA LYS A 184 3.87 16.55 4.88
C LYS A 184 3.00 15.85 5.92
N ALA A 185 1.78 15.45 5.55
CA ALA A 185 0.88 14.71 6.43
C ALA A 185 1.51 13.38 6.85
N LEU A 186 2.14 12.65 5.93
CA LEU A 186 2.87 11.41 6.25
C LEU A 186 4.00 11.64 7.25
N VAL A 187 4.83 12.66 7.06
CA VAL A 187 5.92 12.95 8.01
C VAL A 187 5.38 13.38 9.39
N ARG A 188 4.24 14.07 9.44
CA ARG A 188 3.57 14.41 10.70
C ARG A 188 3.01 13.19 11.43
N LEU A 189 2.72 12.09 10.73
CA LEU A 189 2.25 10.83 11.32
C LEU A 189 3.41 9.96 11.87
N ILE A 190 4.65 10.14 11.38
CA ILE A 190 5.83 9.38 11.86
C ILE A 190 5.98 9.38 13.40
N PRO A 191 5.90 10.52 14.11
CA PRO A 191 6.07 10.53 15.58
C PRO A 191 4.91 9.89 16.36
N ILE A 192 3.77 9.63 15.71
CA ILE A 192 2.67 8.86 16.32
C ILE A 192 2.90 7.35 16.12
N TRP A 193 3.61 7.00 15.06
CA TRP A 193 3.96 5.63 14.69
C TRP A 193 5.20 5.07 15.40
N ILE A 194 6.13 5.94 15.84
CA ILE A 194 7.33 5.60 16.62
C ILE A 194 7.03 5.69 18.11
#